data_AF-A0A921HL46-F1
#
_entry.id   AF-A0A921HL46-F1
#
_cell.length_a   1.000
_cell.length_b   1.000
_cell.length_c   1.000
_cell.angle_alpha   90.00
_cell.angle_beta   90.00
_cell.angle_gamma   90.00
#
_symmetry.space_group_name_H-M   'P 1'
#
loop_
_entity.id
_entity.type
_entity.pdbx_description
1 polymer ?
#
loop_
_entity_poly.entity_id
_entity_poly.type
_entity_poly.pdbx_seq_one_letter_code
_entity_poly.pdbx_strand_id
1 'polypeptide(L)'
;MAKTTDRKKQEAQFKNKLRTMIGCVTHMQVVADQAMEMAGRFMTEEEADDSDALRVIENLSCVCEEALQVFYEELQKGTRLYERLCEDEPEVCSKLAEKAMRDL
;
A
#
# COMPACT_ATOMS: atom_id res chain seq x y z
N MET A 1 19.77 15.44 26.54
CA MET A 1 19.86 14.04 26.04
C MET A 1 18.50 13.35 25.93
N ALA A 2 17.55 13.51 26.88
CA ALA A 2 16.22 12.88 26.79
C ALA A 2 15.38 13.24 25.54
N LYS A 3 15.40 14.52 25.10
CA LYS A 3 14.67 14.97 23.90
C LYS A 3 15.12 14.29 22.61
N THR A 4 16.41 13.95 22.50
CA THR A 4 16.99 13.32 21.31
C THR A 4 16.63 11.83 21.22
N THR A 5 16.56 11.14 22.37
CA THR A 5 16.13 9.74 22.48
C THR A 5 14.65 9.58 22.15
N ASP A 6 13.80 10.50 22.63
CA ASP A 6 12.37 10.49 22.33
C ASP A 6 12.10 10.69 20.83
N ARG A 7 12.83 11.62 20.19
CA ARG A 7 12.76 11.82 18.74
C ARG A 7 13.06 10.53 17.99
N LYS A 8 14.23 9.89 18.22
CA LYS A 8 14.62 8.63 17.57
C LYS A 8 13.57 7.53 17.69
N LYS A 9 12.93 7.42 18.86
CA LYS A 9 11.84 6.45 19.10
C LYS A 9 10.61 6.75 18.24
N GLN A 10 10.21 8.02 18.13
CA GLN A 10 9.11 8.43 17.25
C GLN A 10 9.42 8.17 15.78
N GLU A 11 10.67 8.38 15.34
CA GLU A 11 11.09 8.07 13.96
C GLU A 11 10.94 6.58 13.66
N ALA A 12 11.44 5.71 14.55
CA ALA A 12 11.31 4.26 14.41
C ALA A 12 9.84 3.80 14.39
N GLN A 13 8.99 4.40 15.23
CA GLN A 13 7.56 4.11 15.23
C GLN A 13 6.89 4.52 13.91
N PHE A 14 7.23 5.70 13.39
CA PHE A 14 6.73 6.17 12.10
C PHE A 14 7.17 5.25 10.95
N LYS A 15 8.46 4.87 10.91
CA LYS A 15 8.98 3.90 9.93
C LYS A 15 8.18 2.59 9.97
N ASN A 16 7.95 2.04 11.16
CA ASN A 16 7.17 0.80 11.33
C ASN A 16 5.72 0.96 10.87
N LYS A 17 5.05 2.06 11.22
CA LYS A 17 3.66 2.32 10.80
C LYS A 17 3.53 2.47 9.30
N LEU A 18 4.45 3.17 8.64
CA LEU A 18 4.47 3.28 7.17
C LEU A 18 4.67 1.91 6.50
N ARG A 19 5.61 1.10 6.98
CA ARG A 19 5.83 -0.26 6.44
C ARG A 19 4.58 -1.14 6.60
N THR A 20 3.92 -1.06 7.76
CA THR A 20 2.64 -1.72 7.98
C THR A 20 1.58 -1.21 7.01
N MET A 21 1.48 0.11 6.81
CA MET A 21 0.51 0.72 5.90
C MET A 21 0.71 0.23 4.47
N ILE A 22 1.94 0.24 3.93
CA ILE A 22 2.25 -0.29 2.60
C ILE A 22 1.78 -1.74 2.49
N GLY A 23 2.14 -2.60 3.46
CA GLY A 23 1.72 -4.01 3.45
C GLY A 23 0.20 -4.19 3.53
N CYS A 24 -0.51 -3.36 4.30
CA CYS A 24 -1.97 -3.40 4.38
C CYS A 24 -2.62 -2.96 3.07
N VAL A 25 -2.13 -1.88 2.46
CA VAL A 25 -2.67 -1.37 1.18
C VAL A 25 -2.44 -2.41 0.07
N THR A 26 -1.25 -3.00 -0.03
CA THR A 26 -0.97 -4.10 -0.97
C THR A 26 -1.94 -5.27 -0.76
N HIS A 27 -2.17 -5.69 0.48
CA HIS A 27 -3.11 -6.78 0.74
C HIS A 27 -4.55 -6.39 0.35
N MET A 28 -4.98 -5.16 0.66
CA MET A 28 -6.32 -4.69 0.29
C MET A 28 -6.52 -4.64 -1.22
N GLN A 29 -5.51 -4.17 -1.98
CA GLN A 29 -5.51 -4.21 -3.44
C GLN A 29 -5.79 -5.63 -3.95
N VAL A 30 -4.98 -6.60 -3.53
CA VAL A 30 -5.11 -8.00 -3.96
C VAL A 30 -6.49 -8.57 -3.65
N VAL A 31 -7.03 -8.28 -2.46
CA VAL A 31 -8.37 -8.76 -2.07
C VAL A 31 -9.46 -8.09 -2.89
N ALA A 32 -9.34 -6.78 -3.16
CA ALA A 32 -10.30 -6.06 -3.98
C ALA A 32 -10.31 -6.59 -5.42
N ASP A 33 -9.14 -6.78 -6.02
CA ASP A 33 -9.02 -7.30 -7.40
C ASP A 33 -9.55 -8.73 -7.52
N GLN A 34 -9.22 -9.60 -6.55
CA GLN A 34 -9.78 -10.95 -6.50
C GLN A 34 -11.29 -10.95 -6.33
N ALA A 35 -11.84 -10.04 -5.52
CA ALA A 35 -13.27 -9.92 -5.32
C ALA A 35 -13.98 -9.46 -6.60
N MET A 36 -13.41 -8.50 -7.33
CA MET A 36 -13.90 -8.06 -8.64
C MET A 36 -13.84 -9.18 -9.68
N GLU A 37 -12.73 -9.91 -9.77
CA GLU A 37 -12.58 -11.05 -10.68
C GLU A 37 -13.62 -12.14 -10.37
N MET A 38 -13.81 -12.45 -9.09
CA MET A 38 -14.82 -13.42 -8.65
C MET A 38 -16.23 -12.96 -9.02
N ALA A 39 -16.56 -11.70 -8.79
CA ALA A 39 -17.88 -11.16 -9.13
C ALA A 39 -18.22 -11.33 -10.61
N GLY A 40 -17.26 -11.08 -11.51
CA GLY A 40 -17.43 -11.29 -12.96
C GLY A 40 -17.70 -12.74 -13.37
N ARG A 41 -17.49 -13.73 -12.48
CA ARG A 41 -17.78 -15.15 -12.75
C ARG A 41 -19.20 -15.57 -12.37
N PHE A 42 -19.87 -14.84 -11.48
CA PHE A 42 -21.17 -15.24 -10.93
C PHE A 42 -22.28 -14.20 -11.11
N MET A 43 -21.93 -12.94 -11.35
CA MET A 43 -22.87 -11.85 -11.58
C MET A 43 -23.00 -11.56 -13.07
N THR A 44 -24.20 -11.21 -13.50
CA THR A 44 -24.43 -10.59 -14.82
C THR A 44 -23.97 -9.13 -14.82
N GLU A 45 -23.82 -8.53 -16.01
CA GLU A 45 -23.45 -7.12 -16.15
C GLU A 45 -24.47 -6.19 -15.46
N GLU A 46 -25.77 -6.47 -15.59
CA GLU A 46 -26.84 -5.70 -14.94
C GLU A 46 -26.79 -5.81 -13.40
N GLU A 47 -26.53 -7.01 -12.86
CA GLU A 47 -26.35 -7.18 -11.41
C GLU A 47 -25.09 -6.50 -10.89
N ALA A 48 -24.01 -6.47 -11.70
CA ALA A 48 -22.77 -5.81 -11.32
C ALA A 48 -22.93 -4.28 -11.29
N ASP A 49 -23.61 -3.72 -12.30
CA ASP A 49 -23.86 -2.28 -12.41
C ASP A 49 -24.76 -1.75 -11.27
N ASP A 50 -25.74 -2.54 -10.82
CA ASP A 50 -26.63 -2.16 -9.70
C ASP A 50 -26.01 -2.43 -8.30
N SER A 51 -24.82 -3.04 -8.24
CA SER A 51 -24.21 -3.44 -6.97
C SER A 51 -23.40 -2.30 -6.32
N ASP A 52 -23.98 -1.69 -5.29
CA ASP A 52 -23.27 -0.76 -4.39
C ASP A 52 -22.01 -1.39 -3.79
N ALA A 53 -22.04 -2.69 -3.50
CA ALA A 53 -20.91 -3.40 -2.92
C ALA A 53 -19.73 -3.49 -3.89
N LEU A 54 -19.98 -3.80 -5.17
CA LEU A 54 -18.92 -3.84 -6.18
C LEU A 54 -18.35 -2.46 -6.45
N ARG A 55 -19.20 -1.42 -6.48
CA ARG A 55 -18.73 -0.04 -6.62
C ARG A 55 -17.78 0.37 -5.49
N VAL A 56 -18.06 -0.05 -4.26
CA VAL A 56 -17.16 0.19 -3.11
C VAL A 56 -15.85 -0.58 -3.24
N ILE A 57 -15.90 -1.83 -3.73
CA ILE A 57 -14.71 -2.66 -3.94
C ILE A 57 -13.84 -2.09 -5.06
N GLU A 58 -14.42 -1.65 -6.17
CA GLU A 58 -13.72 -0.99 -7.27
C GLU A 58 -13.05 0.29 -6.78
N ASN A 59 -13.79 1.17 -6.08
CA ASN A 59 -13.22 2.38 -5.48
C ASN A 59 -12.07 2.07 -4.51
N LEU A 60 -12.18 0.99 -3.73
CA LEU A 60 -11.11 0.55 -2.83
C LEU A 60 -9.87 0.10 -3.61
N SER A 61 -10.04 -0.64 -4.71
CA SER A 61 -8.94 -1.01 -5.61
C SER A 61 -8.27 0.24 -6.18
N CYS A 62 -9.02 1.20 -6.73
CA CYS A 62 -8.44 2.44 -7.26
C CYS A 62 -7.64 3.22 -6.21
N VAL A 63 -8.17 3.39 -4.99
CA VAL A 63 -7.46 4.10 -3.92
C VAL A 63 -6.20 3.35 -3.47
N CYS A 64 -6.23 2.02 -3.45
CA CYS A 64 -5.07 1.22 -3.11
C CYS A 64 -3.98 1.30 -4.19
N GLU A 65 -4.35 1.27 -5.47
CA GLU A 65 -3.45 1.49 -6.60
C GLU A 65 -2.78 2.87 -6.52
N GLU A 66 -3.56 3.94 -6.37
CA GLU A 66 -3.06 5.32 -6.23
C GLU A 66 -2.08 5.45 -5.05
N ALA A 67 -2.43 4.88 -3.89
CA ALA A 67 -1.59 4.92 -2.71
C ALA A 67 -0.26 4.17 -2.92
N LEU A 68 -0.31 2.98 -3.52
CA LEU A 68 0.90 2.19 -3.83
C LEU A 68 1.79 2.90 -4.84
N GLN A 69 1.21 3.51 -5.87
CA GLN A 69 1.95 4.30 -6.85
C GLN A 69 2.72 5.44 -6.16
N VAL A 70 2.05 6.23 -5.32
CA VAL A 70 2.71 7.32 -4.58
C VAL A 70 3.82 6.79 -3.69
N PHE A 71 3.58 5.73 -2.92
CA PHE A 71 4.62 5.15 -2.07
C PHE A 71 5.82 4.66 -2.87
N TYR A 72 5.58 4.04 -4.03
CA TYR A 72 6.63 3.54 -4.91
C TYR A 72 7.45 4.68 -5.53
N GLU A 73 6.79 5.67 -6.11
CA GLU A 73 7.46 6.81 -6.71
C GLU A 73 8.37 7.53 -5.71
N GLU A 74 7.89 7.72 -4.49
CA GLU A 74 8.66 8.34 -3.42
C GLU A 74 9.86 7.48 -3.00
N LEU A 75 9.72 6.15 -3.00
CA LEU A 75 10.81 5.21 -2.75
C LEU A 75 11.84 5.19 -3.89
N GLN A 76 11.42 5.36 -5.15
CA GLN A 76 12.33 5.38 -6.30
C GLN A 76 13.10 6.69 -6.44
N LYS A 77 12.42 7.81 -6.19
CA LYS A 77 12.98 9.16 -6.36
C LYS A 77 14.01 9.53 -5.28
N GLY A 78 14.26 8.65 -4.29
CA GLY A 78 15.19 8.95 -3.20
C GLY A 78 14.71 10.11 -2.32
N THR A 79 13.40 10.24 -2.13
CA THR A 79 12.76 11.37 -1.42
C THR A 79 13.00 11.32 0.09
N ARG A 80 12.46 12.30 0.81
CA ARG A 80 12.44 12.27 2.28
C ARG A 80 11.75 11.02 2.84
N LEU A 81 10.77 10.46 2.12
CA LEU A 81 10.15 9.20 2.52
C LEU A 81 11.13 8.04 2.39
N TYR A 82 11.88 7.99 1.29
CA TYR A 82 12.97 7.02 1.09
C TYR A 82 14.05 7.16 2.16
N GLU A 83 14.60 8.36 2.39
CA GLU A 83 15.58 8.61 3.45
C GLU A 83 15.05 8.09 4.79
N ARG A 84 13.81 8.46 5.11
CA ARG A 84 13.19 8.05 6.37
C ARG A 84 13.04 6.55 6.49
N LEU A 85 12.71 5.83 5.42
CA LEU A 85 12.46 4.39 5.45
C LEU A 85 13.73 3.54 5.29
N CYS A 86 14.75 4.06 4.60
CA CYS A 86 15.86 3.28 4.05
C CYS A 86 17.25 3.67 4.57
N GLU A 87 17.41 4.82 5.28
CA GLU A 87 18.71 5.30 5.81
C GLU A 87 19.55 4.23 6.53
N ASP A 88 18.89 3.32 7.25
CA ASP A 88 19.54 2.27 8.05
C ASP A 88 19.41 0.87 7.43
N GLU A 89 18.53 0.68 6.44
CA GLU A 89 18.12 -0.64 5.91
C GLU A 89 17.68 -0.58 4.43
N PRO A 90 18.60 -0.42 3.48
CA PRO A 90 18.27 -0.28 2.05
C PRO A 90 17.61 -1.54 1.46
N GLU A 91 17.93 -2.72 1.97
CA GLU A 91 17.34 -4.00 1.53
C GLU A 91 15.83 -4.10 1.82
N VAL A 92 15.36 -3.46 2.89
CA VAL A 92 13.94 -3.46 3.27
C VAL A 92 13.12 -2.68 2.25
N CYS A 93 13.65 -1.57 1.76
CA CYS A 93 13.00 -0.77 0.73
C CYS A 93 12.97 -1.47 -0.63
N SER A 94 14.06 -2.17 -1.00
CA SER A 94 14.07 -3.02 -2.20
C SER A 94 12.99 -4.12 -2.11
N LYS A 95 12.90 -4.80 -0.95
CA LYS A 95 11.90 -5.86 -0.74
C LYS A 95 10.47 -5.33 -0.70
N LEU A 96 10.23 -4.15 -0.13
CA LEU A 96 8.90 -3.53 -0.13
C LEU A 96 8.46 -3.16 -1.56
N ALA A 97 9.36 -2.56 -2.34
CA ALA A 97 9.10 -2.26 -3.74
C ALA A 97 8.88 -3.54 -4.56
N GLU A 98 9.75 -4.56 -4.40
CA GLU A 98 9.61 -5.85 -5.09
C GLU A 98 8.38 -6.66 -4.70
N LYS A 99 7.96 -6.59 -3.43
CA LYS A 99 6.75 -7.29 -2.97
C LYS A 99 5.51 -6.59 -3.50
N ALA A 100 5.45 -5.26 -3.40
CA ALA A 100 4.35 -4.49 -3.97
C ALA A 100 4.24 -4.67 -5.49
N MET A 101 5.36 -4.74 -6.24
CA MET A 101 5.35 -5.00 -7.69
C MET A 101 4.95 -6.43 -8.09
N ARG A 102 5.08 -7.41 -7.20
CA ARG A 102 4.64 -8.79 -7.47
C ARG A 102 3.15 -8.98 -7.26
N ASP A 103 2.58 -8.13 -6.40
CA ASP A 103 1.19 -8.21 -5.96
C ASP A 103 0.29 -7.21 -6.74
N LEU A 104 0.86 -6.46 -7.69
CA LEU A 104 0.20 -5.65 -8.74
C LEU A 104 0.25 -6.42 -10.07
#